data_AF-A0A5X9PA11-F1
#
_entry.id   AF-A0A5X9PA11-F1
#
_cell.length_a   1.000
_cell.length_b   1.000
_cell.length_c   1.000
_cell.angle_alpha   90.00
_cell.angle_beta   90.00
_cell.angle_gamma   90.00
#
_symmetry.space_group_name_H-M   'P 1'
#
loop_
_entity.id
_entity.type
_entity.pdbx_description
1 polymer ?
#
loop_
_entity_poly.entity_id
_entity_poly.type
_entity_poly.pdbx_seq_one_letter_code
_entity_poly.pdbx_strand_id
1 'polypeptide(L)'
;MTEIYETNSWRDGEFAKFRVNPHQVDPVLWGRMCVPMIYANWEGFVVSSLKMLLKHLNKLELTPLQIPTRLVVVGLGDTYRSLSGKQSFEQRCEFTDKFNELLKNTIQFKTKIETKSNLHSGVLKELCQMFAFDFEKFSDVTVTLDRLVQVRNCIAHGENSILPTQENIESYIDAVKAAIDIMLEEIDLFLTQESYLYKQQA
;
A
#
# COMPACT_ATOMS: atom_id res chain seq x y z
N MET A 1 -16.11 4.82 -0.42
CA MET A 1 -15.42 6.13 -0.46
C MET A 1 -15.51 6.83 0.88
N THR A 2 -16.71 7.23 1.34
CA THR A 2 -16.91 7.86 2.67
C THR A 2 -16.22 7.08 3.79
N GLU A 3 -16.30 5.76 3.78
CA GLU A 3 -15.65 4.88 4.78
C GLU A 3 -14.11 4.94 4.76
N ILE A 4 -13.45 5.13 3.60
CA ILE A 4 -11.98 5.29 3.53
C ILE A 4 -11.57 6.67 4.08
N TYR A 5 -12.33 7.72 3.75
CA TYR A 5 -12.09 9.07 4.26
C TYR A 5 -12.35 9.16 5.78
N GLU A 6 -13.46 8.60 6.26
CA GLU A 6 -13.81 8.55 7.68
C GLU A 6 -12.75 7.80 8.50
N THR A 7 -12.27 6.66 8.00
CA THR A 7 -11.17 5.89 8.64
C THR A 7 -9.81 6.57 8.54
N ASN A 8 -9.69 7.71 7.85
CA ASN A 8 -8.48 8.52 7.81
C ASN A 8 -8.50 9.73 8.75
N SER A 9 -9.67 10.28 9.03
CA SER A 9 -9.84 11.53 9.79
C SER A 9 -9.15 11.58 11.16
N TRP A 10 -9.06 10.44 11.86
CA TRP A 10 -8.44 10.38 13.20
C TRP A 10 -6.91 10.54 13.18
N ARG A 11 -6.24 10.27 12.04
CA ARG A 11 -4.78 10.35 11.91
C ARG A 11 -4.26 11.77 12.07
N ASP A 12 -5.02 12.77 11.60
CA ASP A 12 -4.66 14.18 11.78
C ASP A 12 -4.55 14.56 13.27
N GLY A 13 -5.44 14.03 14.10
CA GLY A 13 -5.40 14.21 15.54
C GLY A 13 -4.17 13.57 16.19
N GLU A 14 -3.69 12.44 15.68
CA GLU A 14 -2.43 11.84 16.14
C GLU A 14 -1.20 12.63 15.70
N PHE A 15 -1.14 13.01 14.42
CA PHE A 15 -0.04 13.80 13.88
C PHE A 15 0.11 15.14 14.59
N ALA A 16 -1.00 15.81 14.94
CA ALA A 16 -0.95 17.03 15.75
C ALA A 16 -0.30 16.80 17.12
N LYS A 17 -0.56 15.67 17.77
CA LYS A 17 0.07 15.32 19.06
C LYS A 17 1.57 15.06 18.93
N PHE A 18 1.98 14.39 17.85
CA PHE A 18 3.41 14.08 17.61
C PHE A 18 4.26 15.34 17.42
N ARG A 19 3.68 16.45 16.93
CA ARG A 19 4.38 17.74 16.76
C ARG A 19 4.67 18.48 18.06
N VAL A 20 3.88 18.30 19.12
CA VAL A 20 3.90 19.23 20.28
C VAL A 20 4.74 18.74 21.46
N ASN A 21 5.03 17.43 21.56
CA ASN A 21 5.72 16.81 22.72
C ASN A 21 5.20 17.37 24.07
N PRO A 22 3.90 17.17 24.38
CA PRO A 22 3.23 17.89 25.48
C PRO A 22 3.80 17.57 26.87
N HIS A 23 4.45 16.42 27.03
CA HIS A 23 5.05 15.99 28.29
C HIS A 23 6.53 16.34 28.42
N GLN A 24 7.08 17.11 27.47
CA GLN A 24 8.50 17.52 27.46
C GLN A 24 9.44 16.32 27.60
N VAL A 25 9.09 15.21 26.94
CA VAL A 25 9.96 14.03 26.86
C VAL A 25 11.27 14.47 26.21
N ASP A 26 12.40 13.88 26.62
CA ASP A 26 13.68 14.08 25.95
C ASP A 26 13.50 14.05 24.41
N PRO A 27 13.97 15.06 23.65
CA PRO A 27 13.65 15.19 22.23
C PRO A 27 14.04 13.98 21.39
N VAL A 28 15.16 13.34 21.71
CA VAL A 28 15.64 12.14 21.00
C VAL A 28 14.72 10.96 21.32
N LEU A 29 14.40 10.75 22.61
CA LEU A 29 13.46 9.71 23.01
C LEU A 29 12.07 9.93 22.40
N TRP A 30 11.57 11.17 22.39
CA TRP A 30 10.32 11.53 21.75
C TRP A 30 10.31 11.18 20.26
N GLY A 31 11.38 11.55 19.54
CA GLY A 31 11.53 11.20 18.13
C GLY A 31 11.54 9.69 17.89
N ARG A 32 12.24 8.93 18.74
CA ARG A 32 12.27 7.46 18.67
C ARG A 32 10.90 6.82 18.94
N MET A 33 10.05 7.43 19.76
CA MET A 33 8.68 7.00 19.99
C MET A 33 7.76 7.36 18.81
N CYS A 34 7.93 8.55 18.22
CA CYS A 34 7.07 9.04 17.14
C CYS A 34 7.31 8.34 15.81
N VAL A 35 8.56 8.06 15.43
CA VAL A 35 8.89 7.48 14.11
C VAL A 35 8.12 6.18 13.82
N PRO A 36 8.10 5.17 14.71
CA PRO A 36 7.30 3.96 14.48
C PRO A 36 5.80 4.24 14.35
N MET A 37 5.26 5.19 15.10
CA MET A 37 3.84 5.56 15.06
C MET A 37 3.45 6.28 13.76
N ILE A 38 4.32 7.17 13.26
CA ILE A 38 4.13 7.85 11.97
C ILE A 38 4.18 6.83 10.83
N TYR A 39 5.16 5.92 10.86
CA TYR A 39 5.24 4.82 9.90
C TYR A 39 4.00 3.92 9.95
N ALA A 40 3.53 3.54 11.14
CA ALA A 40 2.35 2.70 11.30
C ALA A 40 1.09 3.35 10.73
N ASN A 41 0.99 4.68 10.84
CA ASN A 41 -0.09 5.44 10.22
C ASN A 41 -0.06 5.34 8.68
N TRP A 42 1.13 5.49 8.07
CA TRP A 42 1.32 5.34 6.62
C TRP A 42 1.00 3.93 6.13
N GLU A 43 1.67 2.92 6.67
CA GLU A 43 1.48 1.53 6.26
C GLU A 43 0.04 1.07 6.52
N GLY A 44 -0.49 1.40 7.70
CA GLY A 44 -1.85 1.06 8.09
C GLY A 44 -2.89 1.68 7.15
N PHE A 45 -2.69 2.94 6.74
CA PHE A 45 -3.57 3.58 5.76
C PHE A 45 -3.58 2.81 4.44
N VAL A 46 -2.43 2.62 3.80
CA VAL A 46 -2.31 1.96 2.49
C VAL A 46 -2.88 0.54 2.52
N VAL A 47 -2.56 -0.25 3.56
CA VAL A 47 -3.09 -1.61 3.70
C VAL A 47 -4.60 -1.60 3.85
N SER A 48 -5.14 -0.71 4.69
CA SER A 48 -6.58 -0.66 4.95
C SER A 48 -7.38 -0.20 3.72
N SER A 49 -6.91 0.84 3.02
CA SER A 49 -7.59 1.42 1.86
C SER A 49 -7.60 0.45 0.68
N LEU A 50 -6.46 -0.18 0.36
CA LEU A 50 -6.38 -1.19 -0.70
C LEU A 50 -7.17 -2.46 -0.36
N LYS A 51 -7.20 -2.88 0.91
CA LYS A 51 -8.07 -3.98 1.35
C LYS A 51 -9.55 -3.67 1.12
N MET A 52 -9.98 -2.45 1.40
CA MET A 52 -11.36 -2.00 1.14
C MET A 52 -11.66 -1.94 -0.36
N LEU A 53 -10.71 -1.45 -1.16
CA LEU A 53 -10.80 -1.44 -2.63
C LEU A 53 -11.00 -2.86 -3.18
N LEU A 54 -10.16 -3.81 -2.79
CA LEU A 54 -10.28 -5.22 -3.24
C LEU A 54 -11.59 -5.86 -2.79
N LYS A 55 -12.06 -5.57 -1.56
CA LYS A 55 -13.39 -6.01 -1.11
C LYS A 55 -14.51 -5.45 -1.97
N HIS A 56 -14.40 -4.19 -2.40
CA HIS A 56 -15.36 -3.58 -3.30
C HIS A 56 -15.34 -4.28 -4.67
N LEU A 57 -14.15 -4.49 -5.25
CA LEU A 57 -14.02 -5.20 -6.54
C LEU A 57 -14.58 -6.63 -6.49
N ASN A 58 -14.40 -7.36 -5.39
CA ASN A 58 -15.01 -8.70 -5.22
C ASN A 58 -16.55 -8.67 -5.26
N LYS A 59 -17.18 -7.59 -4.79
CA LYS A 59 -18.64 -7.44 -4.84
C LYS A 59 -19.17 -7.16 -6.25
N LEU A 60 -18.31 -6.74 -7.17
CA LEU A 60 -18.67 -6.50 -8.57
C LEU A 60 -18.71 -7.79 -9.40
N GLU A 61 -18.32 -8.93 -8.82
CA GLU A 61 -18.37 -10.26 -9.47
C GLU A 61 -17.71 -10.27 -10.87
N LEU A 62 -16.58 -9.57 -11.00
CA LEU A 62 -15.90 -9.33 -12.27
C LEU A 62 -15.32 -10.63 -12.85
N THR A 63 -15.44 -10.79 -14.17
CA THR A 63 -14.79 -11.87 -14.91
C THR A 63 -13.44 -11.41 -15.51
N PRO A 64 -12.49 -12.34 -15.75
CA PRO A 64 -11.19 -12.02 -16.37
C PRO A 64 -11.28 -11.36 -17.75
N LEU A 65 -12.40 -11.55 -18.46
CA LEU A 65 -12.65 -10.93 -19.76
C LEU A 65 -13.01 -9.45 -19.66
N GLN A 66 -13.48 -8.99 -18.49
CA GLN A 66 -13.91 -7.61 -18.29
C GLN A 66 -12.79 -6.70 -17.81
N ILE A 67 -11.71 -7.27 -17.24
CA ILE A 67 -10.73 -6.50 -16.48
C ILE A 67 -9.33 -6.52 -17.09
N PRO A 68 -8.51 -5.47 -16.88
CA PRO A 68 -7.13 -5.42 -17.34
C PRO A 68 -6.27 -6.58 -16.80
N THR A 69 -5.31 -7.03 -17.62
CA THR A 69 -4.35 -8.11 -17.27
C THR A 69 -3.70 -7.94 -15.89
N ARG A 70 -3.34 -6.71 -15.49
CA ARG A 70 -2.77 -6.43 -14.16
C ARG A 70 -3.66 -6.94 -13.02
N LEU A 71 -4.98 -6.79 -13.13
CA LEU A 71 -5.92 -7.27 -12.11
C LEU A 71 -6.12 -8.78 -12.20
N VAL A 72 -6.05 -9.38 -13.39
CA VAL A 72 -6.01 -10.85 -13.53
C VAL A 72 -4.78 -11.42 -12.80
N VAL A 73 -3.62 -10.77 -12.96
CA VAL A 73 -2.38 -11.13 -12.25
C VAL A 73 -2.56 -11.00 -10.73
N VAL A 74 -3.17 -9.91 -10.25
CA VAL A 74 -3.49 -9.75 -8.81
C VAL A 74 -4.41 -10.87 -8.32
N GLY A 75 -5.43 -11.25 -9.11
CA GLY A 75 -6.34 -12.34 -8.78
C GLY A 75 -5.66 -13.72 -8.67
N LEU A 76 -4.72 -14.02 -9.58
CA LEU A 76 -3.94 -15.26 -9.54
C LEU A 76 -3.01 -15.32 -8.32
N GLY A 77 -2.43 -14.18 -7.94
CA GLY A 77 -1.61 -14.02 -6.74
C GLY A 77 -0.58 -15.14 -6.55
N ASP A 78 -0.71 -15.89 -5.46
CA ASP A 78 0.23 -16.95 -5.08
C ASP A 78 0.28 -18.15 -6.02
N THR A 79 -0.66 -18.24 -6.96
CA THR A 79 -0.63 -19.27 -8.00
C THR A 79 0.67 -19.20 -8.80
N TYR A 80 1.27 -18.02 -8.95
CA TYR A 80 2.58 -17.88 -9.61
C TYR A 80 3.75 -18.51 -8.82
N ARG A 81 3.61 -18.82 -7.53
CA ARG A 81 4.68 -19.47 -6.75
C ARG A 81 4.98 -20.87 -7.27
N SER A 82 3.99 -21.58 -7.83
CA SER A 82 4.23 -22.88 -8.49
C SER A 82 5.06 -22.76 -9.76
N LEU A 83 5.40 -21.54 -10.21
CA LEU A 83 6.29 -21.27 -11.33
C LEU A 83 7.67 -20.73 -10.88
N SER A 84 7.96 -20.63 -9.58
CA SER A 84 9.24 -20.10 -9.08
C SER A 84 10.39 -21.12 -9.09
N GLY A 85 11.47 -20.85 -9.83
CA GLY A 85 12.62 -21.77 -9.96
C GLY A 85 12.48 -22.83 -11.06
N LYS A 86 13.14 -23.99 -10.92
CA LYS A 86 13.00 -25.12 -11.86
C LYS A 86 11.67 -25.81 -11.64
N GLN A 87 10.80 -25.81 -12.65
CA GLN A 87 9.47 -26.44 -12.57
C GLN A 87 9.42 -27.82 -13.21
N SER A 88 8.87 -28.78 -12.47
CA SER A 88 8.42 -30.08 -13.00
C SER A 88 7.25 -29.89 -13.97
N PHE A 89 6.96 -30.91 -14.78
CA PHE A 89 5.77 -30.91 -15.63
C PHE A 89 4.47 -30.80 -14.81
N GLU A 90 4.42 -31.49 -13.66
CA GLU A 90 3.28 -31.47 -12.75
C GLU A 90 2.98 -30.07 -12.19
N GLN A 91 4.00 -29.32 -11.77
CA GLN A 91 3.84 -27.94 -11.31
C GLN A 91 3.29 -27.00 -12.40
N ARG A 92 3.66 -27.25 -13.68
CA ARG A 92 3.13 -26.51 -14.82
C ARG A 92 1.67 -26.86 -15.10
N CYS A 93 1.29 -28.14 -14.97
CA CYS A 93 -0.10 -28.56 -15.05
C CYS A 93 -0.93 -27.91 -13.93
N GLU A 94 -0.45 -27.95 -12.69
CA GLU A 94 -1.12 -27.33 -11.54
C GLU A 94 -1.38 -25.83 -11.75
N PHE A 95 -0.37 -25.09 -12.21
CA PHE A 95 -0.54 -23.68 -12.57
C PHE A 95 -1.59 -23.51 -13.67
N THR A 96 -1.51 -24.31 -14.73
CA THR A 96 -2.38 -24.19 -15.91
C THR A 96 -3.84 -24.49 -15.55
N ASP A 97 -4.08 -25.47 -14.67
CA ASP A 97 -5.42 -25.81 -14.19
C ASP A 97 -6.01 -24.67 -13.37
N LYS A 98 -5.26 -24.12 -12.42
CA LYS A 98 -5.69 -22.95 -11.61
C LYS A 98 -5.93 -21.72 -12.48
N PHE A 99 -5.08 -21.50 -13.49
CA PHE A 99 -5.26 -20.41 -14.44
C PHE A 99 -6.54 -20.58 -15.26
N ASN A 100 -6.79 -21.78 -15.79
CA ASN A 100 -8.01 -22.10 -16.53
C ASN A 100 -9.27 -22.00 -15.67
N GLU A 101 -9.20 -22.40 -14.41
CA GLU A 101 -10.31 -22.26 -13.45
C GLU A 101 -10.63 -20.78 -13.21
N LEU A 102 -9.60 -19.94 -13.00
CA LEU A 102 -9.79 -18.50 -12.85
C LEU A 102 -10.42 -17.88 -14.10
N LEU A 103 -9.96 -18.26 -15.30
CA LEU A 103 -10.50 -17.76 -16.58
C LEU A 103 -11.99 -18.03 -16.79
N LYS A 104 -12.53 -19.08 -16.18
CA LYS A 104 -13.93 -19.51 -16.33
C LYS A 104 -14.88 -18.93 -15.29
N ASN A 105 -14.34 -18.39 -14.20
CA ASN A 105 -15.11 -17.96 -13.03
C ASN A 105 -14.96 -16.45 -12.79
N THR A 106 -15.78 -15.92 -11.87
CA THR A 106 -15.56 -14.57 -11.32
C THR A 106 -14.24 -14.54 -10.56
N ILE A 107 -13.46 -13.48 -10.74
CA ILE A 107 -12.22 -13.29 -9.99
C ILE A 107 -12.53 -13.00 -8.53
N GLN A 108 -11.82 -13.70 -7.65
CA GLN A 108 -11.87 -13.48 -6.21
C GLN A 108 -10.50 -12.97 -5.75
N PHE A 109 -10.38 -11.67 -5.58
CA PHE A 109 -9.17 -11.02 -5.10
C PHE A 109 -8.91 -11.37 -3.63
N LYS A 110 -7.68 -11.77 -3.32
CA LYS A 110 -7.22 -11.88 -1.93
C LYS A 110 -7.17 -10.49 -1.31
N THR A 111 -7.84 -10.30 -0.19
CA THR A 111 -7.94 -8.96 0.45
C THR A 111 -6.78 -8.63 1.39
N LYS A 112 -5.82 -9.55 1.54
CA LYS A 112 -4.59 -9.31 2.30
C LYS A 112 -3.59 -8.57 1.41
N ILE A 113 -3.19 -7.38 1.83
CA ILE A 113 -2.15 -6.59 1.17
C ILE A 113 -0.80 -6.96 1.79
N GLU A 114 0.19 -7.32 0.97
CA GLU A 114 1.54 -7.65 1.44
C GLU A 114 2.49 -6.49 1.21
N THR A 115 2.90 -5.82 2.29
CA THR A 115 3.88 -4.72 2.24
C THR A 115 5.32 -5.21 2.32
N LYS A 116 5.57 -6.51 2.12
CA LYS A 116 6.90 -7.14 2.25
C LYS A 116 7.64 -6.73 3.54
N SER A 117 6.90 -6.57 4.63
CA SER A 117 7.34 -6.11 5.96
C SER A 117 7.73 -4.63 6.09
N ASN A 118 7.83 -3.89 4.97
CA ASN A 118 8.21 -2.48 4.93
C ASN A 118 7.64 -1.77 3.67
N LEU A 119 6.79 -0.77 3.86
CA LEU A 119 6.23 0.04 2.77
C LEU A 119 7.20 1.14 2.31
N HIS A 120 8.31 0.75 1.70
CA HIS A 120 9.23 1.66 1.01
C HIS A 120 8.73 1.97 -0.43
N SER A 121 9.35 2.94 -1.09
CA SER A 121 8.99 3.45 -2.43
C SER A 121 8.88 2.35 -3.49
N GLY A 122 9.81 1.40 -3.48
CA GLY A 122 9.75 0.21 -4.35
C GLY A 122 8.48 -0.63 -4.16
N VAL A 123 8.05 -0.88 -2.92
CA VAL A 123 6.78 -1.58 -2.64
C VAL A 123 5.58 -0.74 -3.05
N LEU A 124 5.62 0.57 -2.74
CA LEU A 124 4.56 1.49 -3.17
C LEU A 124 4.41 1.52 -4.70
N LYS A 125 5.53 1.50 -5.44
CA LYS A 125 5.54 1.46 -6.91
C LYS A 125 4.91 0.19 -7.45
N GLU A 126 5.21 -0.96 -6.86
CA GLU A 126 4.56 -2.23 -7.22
C GLU A 126 3.05 -2.17 -6.97
N LEU A 127 2.61 -1.63 -5.83
CA LEU A 127 1.19 -1.44 -5.53
C LEU A 127 0.53 -0.51 -6.56
N CYS A 128 1.17 0.62 -6.90
CA CYS A 128 0.66 1.54 -7.92
C CYS A 128 0.52 0.83 -9.28
N GLN A 129 1.49 0.01 -9.67
CA GLN A 129 1.43 -0.77 -10.92
C GLN A 129 0.25 -1.76 -10.94
N MET A 130 -0.05 -2.42 -9.82
CA MET A 130 -1.16 -3.36 -9.71
C MET A 130 -2.51 -2.70 -10.01
N PHE A 131 -2.70 -1.46 -9.54
CA PHE A 131 -3.96 -0.71 -9.69
C PHE A 131 -3.91 0.36 -10.79
N ALA A 132 -2.80 0.48 -11.52
CA ALA A 132 -2.55 1.56 -12.47
C ALA A 132 -2.69 2.97 -11.87
N PHE A 133 -2.22 3.14 -10.64
CA PHE A 133 -2.04 4.46 -10.03
C PHE A 133 -0.77 5.12 -10.58
N ASP A 134 -0.81 6.45 -10.69
CA ASP A 134 0.32 7.26 -11.12
C ASP A 134 1.33 7.44 -9.99
N PHE A 135 2.36 6.59 -10.01
CA PHE A 135 3.43 6.63 -9.01
C PHE A 135 4.25 7.93 -9.07
N GLU A 136 4.31 8.63 -10.21
CA GLU A 136 5.12 9.84 -10.33
C GLU A 136 4.58 10.97 -9.45
N LYS A 137 3.29 10.96 -9.10
CA LYS A 137 2.71 11.90 -8.13
C LYS A 137 3.35 11.82 -6.75
N PHE A 138 3.99 10.71 -6.40
CA PHE A 138 4.69 10.51 -5.13
C PHE A 138 6.14 11.01 -5.16
N SER A 139 6.65 11.51 -6.29
CA SER A 139 8.07 11.86 -6.48
C SER A 139 8.63 12.67 -5.31
N ASP A 140 7.87 13.67 -4.87
CA ASP A 140 8.30 14.67 -3.89
C ASP A 140 8.34 14.12 -2.45
N VAL A 141 7.66 12.99 -2.20
CA VAL A 141 7.59 12.38 -0.87
C VAL A 141 8.37 11.07 -0.77
N THR A 142 8.70 10.42 -1.89
CA THR A 142 9.34 9.09 -1.90
C THR A 142 10.64 9.01 -1.08
N VAL A 143 11.52 10.00 -1.24
CA VAL A 143 12.80 10.05 -0.52
C VAL A 143 12.57 10.14 1.00
N THR A 144 11.61 10.96 1.43
CA THR A 144 11.28 11.14 2.85
C THR A 144 10.59 9.91 3.42
N LEU A 145 9.73 9.24 2.65
CA LEU A 145 9.10 7.98 3.06
C LEU A 145 10.13 6.85 3.21
N ASP A 146 11.07 6.72 2.27
CA ASP A 146 12.14 5.73 2.36
C ASP A 146 13.04 5.99 3.58
N ARG A 147 13.32 7.26 3.86
CA ARG A 147 14.04 7.65 5.06
C ARG A 147 13.25 7.29 6.32
N LEU A 148 11.95 7.56 6.37
CA LEU A 148 11.07 7.16 7.48
C LEU A 148 11.14 5.65 7.74
N VAL A 149 11.02 4.82 6.68
CA VAL A 149 11.13 3.36 6.78
C VAL A 149 12.50 2.95 7.33
N GLN A 150 13.57 3.54 6.83
CA GLN A 150 14.93 3.26 7.29
C GLN A 150 15.09 3.58 8.78
N VAL A 151 14.68 4.77 9.22
CA VAL A 151 14.81 5.19 10.63
C VAL A 151 13.94 4.32 11.54
N ARG A 152 12.72 3.98 11.11
CA ARG A 152 11.85 3.03 11.83
C ARG A 152 12.53 1.67 12.01
N ASN A 153 13.20 1.16 10.98
CA ASN A 153 13.90 -0.12 11.06
C ASN A 153 15.10 -0.07 12.01
N CYS A 154 15.92 0.99 11.94
CA CYS A 154 17.01 1.18 12.90
C CYS A 154 16.49 1.19 14.35
N ILE A 155 15.41 1.92 14.63
CA ILE A 155 14.80 1.96 15.98
C ILE A 155 14.30 0.58 16.40
N ALA A 156 13.58 -0.14 15.53
CA ALA A 156 13.04 -1.47 15.82
C ALA A 156 14.13 -2.53 16.08
N HIS A 157 15.28 -2.40 15.42
CA HIS A 157 16.46 -3.25 15.64
C HIS A 157 17.31 -2.84 16.85
N GLY A 158 16.92 -1.78 17.57
CA GLY A 158 17.65 -1.30 18.76
C GLY A 158 18.88 -0.47 18.44
N GLU A 159 19.03 0.00 17.21
CA GLU A 159 20.14 0.86 16.82
C GLU A 159 19.98 2.28 17.37
N ASN A 160 21.09 2.89 17.78
CA ASN A 160 21.18 4.27 18.27
C ASN A 160 21.99 5.18 17.33
N SER A 161 22.24 4.74 16.11
CA SER A 161 23.01 5.45 15.08
C SER A 161 22.27 6.66 14.49
N ILE A 162 20.93 6.67 14.58
CA ILE A 162 20.07 7.74 14.08
C ILE A 162 19.30 8.35 15.25
N LEU A 163 19.40 9.67 15.38
CA LEU A 163 18.73 10.47 16.40
C LEU A 163 17.70 11.37 15.69
N PRO A 164 16.41 10.96 15.64
CA PRO A 164 15.39 11.75 14.96
C PRO A 164 15.21 13.09 15.67
N THR A 165 15.31 14.18 14.92
CA THR A 165 15.03 15.53 15.41
C THR A 165 13.55 15.86 15.27
N GLN A 166 13.11 16.95 15.91
CA GLN A 166 11.76 17.48 15.72
C GLN A 166 11.48 17.82 14.24
N GLU A 167 12.45 18.41 13.54
CA GLU A 167 12.35 18.69 12.10
C GLU A 167 12.14 17.40 11.28
N ASN A 168 12.82 16.30 11.66
CA ASN A 168 12.57 15.01 11.01
C ASN A 168 11.13 14.53 11.25
N ILE A 169 10.61 14.66 12.48
CA ILE A 169 9.24 14.28 12.81
C ILE A 169 8.23 15.07 11.97
N GLU A 170 8.41 16.39 11.87
CA GLU A 170 7.54 17.25 11.06
C GLU A 170 7.59 16.86 9.59
N SER A 171 8.81 16.70 9.03
CA SER A 171 9.00 16.28 7.65
C SER A 171 8.37 14.92 7.34
N TYR A 172 8.50 13.94 8.25
CA TYR A 172 7.86 12.63 8.07
C TYR A 172 6.35 12.72 8.11
N ILE A 173 5.78 13.51 9.02
CA ILE A 173 4.33 13.71 9.09
C ILE A 173 3.83 14.37 7.80
N ASP A 174 4.49 15.43 7.33
CA ASP A 174 4.08 16.14 6.12
C ASP A 174 4.14 15.25 4.89
N ALA A 175 5.21 14.46 4.74
CA ALA A 175 5.33 13.48 3.66
C ALA A 175 4.25 12.39 3.73
N VAL A 176 3.95 11.87 4.92
CA VAL A 176 2.89 10.86 5.09
C VAL A 176 1.52 11.42 4.78
N LYS A 177 1.21 12.64 5.23
CA LYS A 177 -0.06 13.30 4.91
C LYS A 177 -0.23 13.50 3.41
N ALA A 178 0.77 14.08 2.75
CA ALA A 178 0.75 14.26 1.30
C ALA A 178 0.62 12.93 0.55
N ALA A 179 1.34 11.88 0.97
CA ALA A 179 1.21 10.55 0.37
C ALA A 179 -0.19 9.93 0.57
N ILE A 180 -0.81 10.14 1.73
CA ILE A 180 -2.18 9.72 1.99
C ILE A 180 -3.16 10.43 1.05
N ASP A 181 -3.00 11.74 0.88
CA ASP A 181 -3.86 12.54 -0.01
C ASP A 181 -3.74 12.07 -1.46
N ILE A 182 -2.52 11.87 -1.96
CA ILE A 182 -2.27 11.33 -3.31
C ILE A 182 -2.91 9.94 -3.46
N MET A 183 -2.73 9.04 -2.48
CA MET A 183 -3.34 7.71 -2.52
C MET A 183 -4.88 7.77 -2.54
N LEU A 184 -5.50 8.69 -1.80
CA LEU A 184 -6.94 8.88 -1.80
C LEU A 184 -7.43 9.33 -3.19
N GLU A 185 -6.75 10.30 -3.79
CA GLU A 185 -7.05 10.77 -5.15
C GLU A 185 -6.92 9.66 -6.19
N GLU A 186 -5.85 8.86 -6.13
CA GLU A 186 -5.63 7.75 -7.06
C GLU A 186 -6.69 6.65 -6.93
N ILE A 187 -7.09 6.31 -5.70
CA ILE A 187 -8.18 5.35 -5.46
C ILE A 187 -9.51 5.90 -5.99
N ASP A 188 -9.79 7.19 -5.75
CA ASP A 188 -11.01 7.83 -6.27
C ASP A 188 -11.04 7.85 -7.80
N LEU A 189 -9.95 8.28 -8.44
CA LEU A 189 -9.81 8.29 -9.90
C LEU A 189 -9.98 6.88 -10.48
N PHE A 190 -9.39 5.87 -9.85
CA PHE A 190 -9.52 4.49 -10.29
C PHE A 190 -10.97 3.98 -10.27
N LEU A 191 -11.72 4.34 -9.23
CA LEU A 191 -13.11 3.95 -9.08
C LEU A 191 -14.04 4.75 -10.00
N THR A 192 -13.90 6.07 -10.03
CA THR A 192 -14.75 6.98 -10.81
C THR A 192 -14.60 6.79 -12.31
N GLN A 193 -13.39 6.48 -12.78
CA GLN A 193 -13.11 6.19 -14.19
C GLN A 193 -13.32 4.72 -14.55
N GLU A 194 -13.73 3.89 -13.59
CA GLU A 194 -13.84 2.44 -13.73
C GLU A 194 -12.59 1.81 -14.35
N SER A 195 -11.41 2.27 -13.92
CA SER A 195 -10.10 1.83 -14.45
C SER A 195 -9.81 0.34 -14.21
N TYR A 196 -10.71 -0.35 -13.50
CA TYR A 196 -10.75 -1.80 -13.34
C TYR A 196 -11.42 -2.55 -14.52
N LEU A 197 -12.06 -1.86 -15.47
CA LEU A 197 -12.63 -2.44 -16.68
C LEU A 197 -11.77 -2.16 -17.91
N TYR A 198 -11.84 -3.03 -18.91
CA TYR A 198 -11.45 -2.64 -20.26
C TYR A 198 -12.41 -1.57 -20.77
N LYS A 199 -11.86 -0.48 -21.30
CA LYS A 199 -12.64 0.42 -22.15
C LYS A 199 -13.05 -0.39 -23.37
N GLN A 200 -14.34 -0.68 -23.53
CA GLN A 200 -14.83 -1.29 -24.76
C GLN A 200 -14.36 -0.41 -25.92
N GLN A 201 -13.58 -0.98 -26.84
CA GLN A 201 -13.35 -0.34 -28.13
C GLN A 201 -14.73 -0.23 -28.78
N ALA A 202 -15.25 0.99 -28.86
CA ALA A 202 -16.40 1.32 -29.69
C ALA A 202 -16.06 1.11 -31.16
#